data_AF-A0A4U8VV77-F1
#
_entry.id   AF-A0A4U8VV77-F1
#
_cell.length_a   1.000
_cell.length_b   1.000
_cell.length_c   1.000
_cell.angle_alpha   90.00
_cell.angle_beta   90.00
_cell.angle_gamma   90.00
#
_symmetry.space_group_name_H-M   'P 1'
#
loop_
_entity.id
_entity.type
_entity.pdbx_description
1 polymer ?
#
loop_
_entity_poly.entity_id
_entity_poly.type
_entity_poly.pdbx_seq_one_letter_code
_entity_poly.pdbx_strand_id
1 'polypeptide(L)' 'MHWFRHTTLAWVERTFSYAVGREYAGHRGKGGGTTTTYVKSHLQEVAAALSVLTGEPHPLAAAGVQLTP' A
#
# COMPACT_ATOMS: atom_id res chain seq x y z
N MET A 1 2.67 -5.69 -21.02
CA MET A 1 3.16 -4.77 -19.97
C MET A 1 2.84 -5.33 -18.59
N HIS A 2 3.60 -6.34 -18.14
CA HIS A 2 3.48 -6.95 -16.81
C HIS A 2 4.61 -6.49 -15.87
N TRP A 3 5.76 -6.16 -16.45
CA TRP A 3 6.98 -5.80 -15.73
C TRP A 3 6.83 -4.51 -14.89
N PHE A 4 6.20 -3.46 -15.42
CA PHE A 4 6.05 -2.18 -14.72
C PHE A 4 5.18 -2.31 -13.45
N ARG A 5 4.05 -3.02 -13.56
CA ARG A 5 3.19 -3.33 -12.40
C ARG A 5 3.94 -4.14 -11.35
N HIS A 6 4.75 -5.11 -11.78
CA HIS A 6 5.52 -5.94 -10.86
C HIS A 6 6.63 -5.17 -10.15
N THR A 7 7.32 -4.26 -10.85
CA THR A 7 8.36 -3.42 -10.26
C THR A 7 7.78 -2.42 -9.25
N THR A 8 6.64 -1.81 -9.56
CA THR A 8 5.96 -0.90 -8.62
C THR A 8 5.49 -1.64 -7.37
N LEU A 9 4.89 -2.83 -7.51
CA LEU A 9 4.44 -3.63 -6.37
C LEU A 9 5.60 -4.11 -5.50
N ALA A 10 6.68 -4.59 -6.12
CA ALA A 10 7.87 -5.07 -5.41
C ALA A 10 8.61 -3.94 -4.66
N TRP A 11 8.49 -2.70 -5.12
CA TRP A 11 8.99 -1.53 -4.41
C TRP A 11 8.09 -1.18 -3.22
N VAL A 12 6.77 -1.08 -3.41
CA VAL A 12 5.80 -0.78 -2.33
C VAL A 12 5.90 -1.81 -1.19
N GLU A 13 6.05 -3.09 -1.52
CA GLU A 13 6.18 -4.16 -0.54
C GLU A 13 7.43 -4.04 0.34
N ARG A 14 8.56 -3.61 -0.24
CA ARG A 14 9.84 -3.42 0.47
C ARG A 14 9.86 -2.14 1.30
N THR A 15 9.21 -1.08 0.83
CA THR A 15 9.28 0.25 1.46
C THR A 15 8.23 0.44 2.55
N PHE A 16 7.03 -0.11 2.38
CA PHE A 16 5.90 0.13 3.29
C PHE A 16 5.51 -1.11 4.08
N SER A 17 5.18 -2.20 3.39
CA SER A 17 4.92 -3.54 3.92
C SER A 17 4.18 -4.39 2.89
N TYR A 18 4.19 -5.72 3.10
CA TYR A 18 3.38 -6.66 2.31
C TYR A 18 1.85 -6.38 2.39
N ALA A 19 1.36 -5.86 3.52
CA ALA A 19 -0.02 -5.43 3.70
C ALA A 19 -0.45 -4.33 2.72
N VAL A 20 0.44 -3.34 2.55
CA VAL A 20 0.22 -2.17 1.70
C VAL A 20 0.38 -2.58 0.23
N GLY A 21 1.39 -3.38 -0.10
CA GLY A 21 1.58 -3.92 -1.46
C GLY A 21 0.40 -4.72 -1.98
N ARG A 22 -0.25 -5.53 -1.10
CA ARG A 22 -1.45 -6.29 -1.49
C ARG A 22 -2.66 -5.40 -1.78
N GLU A 23 -2.99 -4.46 -0.89
CA GLU A 23 -4.14 -3.56 -1.10
C GLU A 23 -3.87 -2.59 -2.25
N TYR A 24 -2.62 -2.16 -2.43
CA TYR A 24 -2.18 -1.36 -3.60
C TYR A 24 -2.41 -2.12 -4.92
N ALA A 25 -2.23 -3.45 -4.93
CA ALA A 25 -2.53 -4.27 -6.10
C ALA A 25 -4.04 -4.49 -6.34
N GLY A 26 -4.90 -4.10 -5.40
CA GLY A 26 -6.34 -4.42 -5.39
C GLY A 26 -6.60 -5.92 -5.13
N HIS A 27 -5.64 -6.65 -4.57
CA HIS A 27 -5.74 -8.09 -4.39
C HIS A 27 -6.56 -8.43 -3.14
N ARG A 28 -7.89 -8.50 -3.28
CA ARG A 28 -8.83 -8.90 -2.22
C ARG A 28 -9.17 -10.40 -2.20
N GLY A 29 -8.50 -11.19 -3.04
CA GLY A 29 -8.74 -12.64 -3.21
C GLY A 29 -8.03 -13.53 -2.19
N LYS A 30 -8.61 -14.71 -1.92
CA LYS A 30 -8.11 -15.75 -0.99
C LYS A 30 -6.84 -16.50 -1.48
N GLY A 31 -5.91 -15.80 -2.15
CA GLY A 31 -4.72 -16.40 -2.76
C GLY A 31 -3.46 -16.38 -1.89
N GLY A 32 -3.48 -15.67 -0.76
CA GLY A 32 -2.42 -15.69 0.25
C GLY A 32 -2.79 -16.64 1.38
N GLY A 33 -1.82 -17.34 1.98
CA GLY A 33 -2.07 -18.29 3.09
C GLY A 33 -2.90 -17.69 4.23
N THR A 34 -3.52 -18.53 5.08
CA THR A 34 -4.49 -18.18 6.14
C THR A 34 -4.18 -16.93 6.97
N THR A 35 -2.90 -16.63 7.21
CA THR A 35 -2.44 -15.45 7.98
C THR A 35 -2.60 -14.12 7.25
N THR A 36 -2.78 -14.15 5.93
CA THR A 36 -2.95 -12.95 5.10
C THR A 36 -4.28 -12.22 5.35
N THR A 37 -5.28 -12.92 5.89
CA THR A 37 -6.59 -12.37 6.30
C THR A 37 -6.48 -11.31 7.41
N TYR A 38 -5.47 -11.44 8.28
CA TYR A 38 -5.24 -10.55 9.42
C TYR A 38 -4.38 -9.33 9.07
N VAL A 39 -3.70 -9.39 7.92
CA VAL A 39 -2.80 -8.34 7.44
C VAL A 39 -3.58 -7.45 6.49
N LYS A 40 -4.20 -6.40 7.05
CA LYS A 40 -4.92 -5.35 6.31
C LYS A 40 -4.13 -4.06 6.44
N SER A 41 -3.93 -3.36 5.32
CA SER A 41 -3.49 -1.97 5.37
C SER A 41 -4.69 -1.03 5.32
N HIS A 42 -4.55 0.14 5.93
CA HIS A 42 -5.54 1.19 5.84
C HIS A 42 -5.40 1.95 4.52
N LEU A 43 -6.51 2.50 4.00
CA LEU A 43 -6.53 3.29 2.78
C LEU A 43 -5.54 4.48 2.81
N GLN A 44 -5.28 5.01 4.00
CA GLN A 44 -4.32 6.09 4.24
C GLN A 44 -2.86 5.64 4.00
N GLU A 45 -2.51 4.40 4.35
CA GLU A 45 -1.17 3.84 4.11
C GLU A 45 -0.92 3.62 2.62
N VAL A 46 -1.96 3.19 1.89
CA VAL A 46 -1.93 3.08 0.42
C VAL A 46 -1.78 4.45 -0.23
N ALA A 47 -2.50 5.47 0.28
CA ALA A 47 -2.38 6.85 -0.18
C ALA A 47 -0.99 7.44 0.10
N ALA A 48 -0.38 7.13 1.24
CA ALA A 48 0.99 7.52 1.57
C ALA A 48 2.01 6.84 0.64
N ALA A 49 1.88 5.54 0.39
CA ALA A 49 2.74 4.83 -0.56
C ALA A 49 2.65 5.42 -1.98
N LEU A 50 1.45 5.80 -2.41
CA LEU A 50 1.24 6.47 -3.70
C LEU A 50 1.87 7.87 -3.72
N SER A 51 1.72 8.63 -2.64
CA SER A 51 2.32 9.98 -2.50
C SER A 51 3.85 9.92 -2.57
N VAL A 52 4.48 8.95 -1.91
CA VAL A 52 5.95 8.77 -1.95
C VAL A 52 6.42 8.28 -3.33
N LEU A 53 5.67 7.38 -3.97
CA LEU A 53 6.02 6.89 -5.30
C LEU A 53 5.96 7.99 -6.38
N THR A 54 5.00 8.91 -6.25
CA THR A 54 4.74 9.97 -7.25
C THR A 54 5.43 11.28 -6.91
N GLY A 55 5.85 11.47 -5.66
CA GLY A 55 6.39 12.74 -5.16
C GLY A 55 5.33 13.82 -4.92
N GLU A 56 4.07 13.53 -5.21
CA GLU A 56 2.96 14.50 -5.09
C GLU A 56 2.21 14.29 -3.77
N PRO A 57 1.85 15.38 -3.06
CA PRO A 57 1.11 15.29 -1.80
C PRO A 57 -0.30 14.73 -2.02
N HIS A 58 -0.62 13.59 -1.39
CA HIS A 58 -1.94 12.99 -1.52
C HIS A 58 -2.89 13.48 -0.39
N PRO A 59 -4.08 14.01 -0.70
CA PRO A 59 -4.99 14.57 0.31
C PRO A 59 -5.43 13.53 1.36
N LEU A 60 -5.61 12.27 0.94
CA LEU A 60 -5.91 11.15 1.86
C LEU A 60 -4.71 10.67 2.70
N ALA A 61 -3.47 11.03 2.34
CA ALA A 61 -2.30 10.74 3.17
C ALA A 61 -2.17 11.78 4.29
N ALA A 62 -2.49 13.05 4.00
CA ALA A 62 -2.50 14.13 5.00
C ALA A 62 -3.58 13.94 6.07
N ALA A 63 -4.74 13.38 5.70
CA ALA A 63 -5.82 13.06 6.64
C ALA A 63 -5.49 11.91 7.63
N GLY A 64 -4.45 11.11 7.37
CA GLY A 64 -3.99 10.03 8.24
C GLY A 64 -2.87 10.43 9.21
N VAL A 65 -2.26 11.60 9.02
CA VAL A 65 -1.36 12.24 9.98
C VAL A 65 -2.20 12.95 11.04
N GLN A 66 -2.98 12.20 11.80
CA GLN A 66 -3.40 12.61 13.15
C GLN A 66 -2.47 11.94 14.15
N LEU A 67 -1.23 12.42 14.20
CA LEU A 67 -0.40 12.29 15.38
C LEU A 67 -0.79 13.46 16.30
N THR A 68 -1.75 13.21 17.19
CA THR A 68 -1.91 13.97 18.44
C THR A 68 -0.62 13.86 19.28
N PRO A 69 -0.28 14.88 20.08
CA PRO A 69 1.02 15.01 20.76
C PRO A 69 1.38 13.85 21.70
#